data_AF-A0A833EP36-F1
#
_entry.id   AF-A0A833EP36-F1
#
_cell.length_a   1.000
_cell.length_b   1.000
_cell.length_c   1.000
_cell.angle_alpha   90.00
_cell.angle_beta   90.00
_cell.angle_gamma   90.00
#
_symmetry.space_group_name_H-M   'P 1'
#
loop_
_entity.id
_entity.type
_entity.pdbx_description
1 polymer ?
#
loop_
_entity_poly.entity_id
_entity_poly.type
_entity_poly.pdbx_seq_one_letter_code
_entity_poly.pdbx_strand_id
1 'polypeptide(L)'
;AITLIGNVFRSKKEELAFTTFLMLLLLVLTSSLIYYFKNAIQPDKFPDIPSTMWWSVATLTTVGYGDVYPITGIGKFLASIAPILGIGFFALPTGLLGAAFVNEIEKSKSNIQTIICPHCKRPIKEIENS
;
A
#
# COMPACT_ATOMS: atom_id res chain seq x y z
N ALA A 1 21.10 6.24 0.08
CA ALA A 1 19.65 6.26 0.42
C ALA A 1 18.76 6.37 -0.81
N ILE A 2 18.88 7.43 -1.61
CA ILE A 2 18.03 7.65 -2.80
C ILE A 2 18.16 6.53 -3.85
N THR A 3 19.37 6.02 -4.07
CA THR A 3 19.65 4.90 -4.99
C THR A 3 19.00 3.59 -4.54
N LEU A 4 18.97 3.32 -3.23
CA LEU A 4 18.37 2.12 -2.65
C LEU A 4 16.84 2.14 -2.83
N ILE A 5 16.20 3.29 -2.56
CA ILE A 5 14.76 3.48 -2.80
C ILE A 5 14.46 3.29 -4.29
N GLY A 6 15.25 3.91 -5.18
CA GLY A 6 15.07 3.75 -6.62
C GLY A 6 15.17 2.30 -7.10
N ASN A 7 16.13 1.53 -6.56
CA ASN A 7 16.31 0.12 -6.89
C ASN A 7 15.14 -0.74 -6.39
N VAL A 8 14.66 -0.50 -5.17
CA VAL A 8 13.51 -1.20 -4.58
C VAL A 8 12.26 -1.00 -5.43
N PHE A 9 11.93 0.25 -5.77
CA PHE A 9 10.78 0.56 -6.62
C PHE A 9 10.92 -0.03 -8.02
N ARG A 10 12.11 0.02 -8.62
CA ARG A 10 12.36 -0.55 -9.95
C ARG A 10 12.26 -2.07 -9.95
N SER A 11 12.74 -2.73 -8.90
CA SER A 11 12.68 -4.19 -8.78
C SER A 11 11.26 -4.71 -8.54
N LYS A 12 10.38 -3.91 -7.94
CA LYS A 12 9.01 -4.30 -7.57
C LYS A 12 7.91 -3.53 -8.30
N LYS A 13 8.24 -2.82 -9.38
CA LYS A 13 7.31 -1.94 -10.12
C LYS A 13 6.03 -2.64 -10.57
N GLU A 14 6.09 -3.91 -11.01
CA GLU A 14 4.95 -4.65 -11.55
C GLU A 14 3.98 -5.06 -10.44
N GLU A 15 4.54 -5.55 -9.33
CA GLU A 15 3.79 -5.93 -8.12
C GLU A 15 3.15 -4.68 -7.47
N LEU A 16 3.86 -3.55 -7.43
CA LEU A 16 3.33 -2.26 -6.96
C LEU A 16 2.23 -1.71 -7.89
N ALA A 17 2.40 -1.83 -9.21
CA ALA A 17 1.38 -1.41 -10.16
C ALA A 17 0.10 -2.23 -10.01
N PHE A 18 0.22 -3.56 -9.84
CA PHE A 18 -0.92 -4.45 -9.62
C PHE A 18 -1.67 -4.13 -8.32
N THR A 19 -0.96 -3.97 -7.21
CA THR A 19 -1.57 -3.63 -5.92
C THR A 19 -2.23 -2.24 -5.95
N THR A 20 -1.60 -1.26 -6.61
CA THR A 20 -2.19 0.08 -6.80
C THR A 20 -3.46 0.01 -7.65
N PHE A 21 -3.43 -0.72 -8.76
CA PHE A 21 -4.60 -0.93 -9.61
C PHE A 21 -5.76 -1.55 -8.82
N LEU A 22 -5.45 -2.54 -7.99
CA LEU A 22 -6.44 -3.21 -7.15
C LEU A 22 -7.03 -2.27 -6.07
N MET A 23 -6.23 -1.36 -5.49
CA MET A 23 -6.73 -0.30 -4.61
C MET A 23 -7.65 0.68 -5.34
N LEU A 24 -7.30 1.09 -6.56
CA LEU A 24 -8.13 1.97 -7.38
C LEU A 24 -9.47 1.31 -7.71
N LEU A 25 -9.47 0.00 -8.00
CA LEU A 25 -10.70 -0.76 -8.19
C LEU A 25 -11.56 -0.76 -6.92
N LEU A 26 -10.99 -1.06 -5.75
CA LEU A 26 -11.73 -1.03 -4.48
C LEU A 26 -12.33 0.36 -4.21
N LEU A 27 -11.57 1.42 -4.49
CA LEU A 27 -12.00 2.79 -4.32
C LEU A 27 -13.19 3.12 -5.25
N VAL A 28 -13.12 2.76 -6.53
CA VAL A 28 -14.25 2.96 -7.47
C VAL A 28 -15.46 2.12 -7.08
N LEU A 29 -15.26 0.85 -6.67
CA LEU A 29 -16.34 -0.03 -6.25
C LEU A 29 -17.08 0.49 -5.03
N THR A 30 -16.36 0.86 -3.97
CA THR A 30 -16.97 1.44 -2.75
C THR A 30 -17.71 2.74 -3.06
N SER A 31 -17.13 3.59 -3.92
CA SER A 31 -17.76 4.85 -4.34
C SER A 31 -19.05 4.60 -5.10
N SER A 32 -19.04 3.64 -6.03
CA SER A 32 -20.19 3.29 -6.85
C SER A 32 -21.31 2.67 -5.99
N LEU A 33 -20.96 1.80 -5.05
CA LEU A 33 -21.92 1.19 -4.13
C LEU A 33 -22.59 2.24 -3.25
N ILE A 34 -21.83 3.14 -2.61
CA ILE A 34 -22.42 4.20 -1.78
C ILE A 34 -23.25 5.16 -2.63
N TYR A 35 -22.77 5.55 -3.80
CA TYR A 35 -23.53 6.39 -4.72
C TYR A 35 -24.87 5.74 -5.10
N TYR A 36 -24.87 4.43 -5.38
CA TYR A 36 -26.08 3.68 -5.72
C TYR A 36 -27.06 3.56 -4.55
N PHE A 37 -26.55 3.30 -3.34
CA PHE A 37 -27.37 3.14 -2.13
C PHE A 37 -27.63 4.45 -1.36
N LYS A 38 -27.22 5.61 -1.90
CA LYS A 38 -27.46 6.91 -1.25
C LYS A 38 -28.95 7.23 -1.09
N ASN A 39 -29.82 6.61 -1.90
CA ASN A 39 -31.25 6.88 -2.04
C ASN A 39 -31.55 8.39 -2.21
N ALA A 40 -32.82 8.79 -2.38
CA ALA A 40 -33.22 10.20 -2.40
C ALA A 40 -32.96 10.97 -1.07
N ILE A 41 -32.21 10.37 -0.15
CA ILE A 41 -32.00 10.82 1.23
C ILE A 41 -30.78 11.75 1.31
N GLN A 42 -29.74 11.53 0.50
CA GLN A 42 -28.49 12.32 0.52
C GLN A 42 -27.96 12.68 -0.88
N PRO A 43 -28.77 13.30 -1.76
CA PRO A 43 -28.31 13.68 -3.10
C PRO A 43 -27.17 14.70 -3.09
N ASP A 44 -27.21 15.67 -2.18
CA ASP A 44 -26.20 16.75 -2.12
C ASP A 44 -24.84 16.30 -1.56
N LYS A 45 -24.84 15.22 -0.77
CA LYS A 45 -23.64 14.69 -0.12
C LYS A 45 -22.88 13.69 -0.99
N PHE A 46 -23.59 13.00 -1.89
CA PHE A 46 -23.01 12.04 -2.83
C PHE A 46 -23.53 12.32 -4.25
N PRO A 47 -23.24 13.51 -4.84
CA PRO A 47 -23.90 13.95 -6.07
C PRO A 47 -23.53 13.11 -7.30
N ASP A 48 -22.31 12.62 -7.37
CA ASP A 48 -21.74 11.80 -8.45
C ASP A 48 -20.69 10.83 -7.90
N ILE A 49 -20.24 9.87 -8.73
CA ILE A 49 -19.25 8.86 -8.33
C ILE A 49 -17.91 9.51 -7.98
N PRO A 50 -17.31 10.39 -8.80
CA PRO A 50 -16.09 11.13 -8.45
C PRO A 50 -16.17 11.87 -7.10
N SER A 51 -17.27 12.56 -6.82
CA SER A 51 -17.46 13.22 -5.52
C SER A 51 -17.53 12.22 -4.37
N THR A 52 -18.12 11.04 -4.60
CA THR A 52 -18.17 9.95 -3.60
C THR A 52 -16.79 9.32 -3.36
N MET A 53 -15.87 9.39 -4.35
CA MET A 53 -14.50 8.89 -4.19
C MET A 53 -13.76 9.59 -3.05
N TRP A 54 -14.04 10.85 -2.76
CA TRP A 54 -13.46 11.55 -1.60
C TRP A 54 -13.78 10.83 -0.28
N TRP A 55 -15.05 10.49 -0.07
CA TRP A 55 -15.49 9.72 1.09
C TRP A 55 -14.82 8.34 1.14
N SER A 56 -14.77 7.64 -0.01
CA SER A 56 -14.12 6.33 -0.09
C SER A 56 -12.64 6.40 0.22
N VAL A 57 -11.90 7.41 -0.27
CA VAL A 57 -10.49 7.63 0.06
C VAL A 57 -10.33 7.81 1.57
N ALA A 58 -11.06 8.75 2.17
CA ALA A 58 -10.97 9.03 3.60
C ALA A 58 -11.32 7.81 4.46
N THR A 59 -12.30 7.01 4.03
CA THR A 59 -12.76 5.82 4.77
C THR A 59 -11.82 4.62 4.61
N LEU A 60 -11.42 4.30 3.38
CA LEU A 60 -10.52 3.17 3.09
C LEU A 60 -9.11 3.38 3.67
N THR A 61 -8.65 4.62 3.74
CA THR A 61 -7.36 4.99 4.38
C THR A 61 -7.47 5.17 5.88
N THR A 62 -8.66 4.94 6.46
CA THR A 62 -8.94 5.09 7.90
C THR A 62 -8.76 6.52 8.46
N VAL A 63 -8.68 7.53 7.60
CA VAL A 63 -8.62 8.95 7.99
C VAL A 63 -9.96 9.41 8.58
N GLY A 64 -11.06 9.15 7.86
CA GLY A 64 -12.43 9.36 8.34
C GLY A 64 -12.74 10.77 8.82
N TYR A 65 -12.61 11.79 7.95
CA TYR A 65 -12.88 13.20 8.30
C TYR A 65 -14.27 13.46 8.92
N GLY A 66 -15.28 12.67 8.55
CA GLY A 66 -16.64 12.80 9.10
C GLY A 66 -17.47 13.95 8.52
N ASP A 67 -16.95 14.63 7.48
CA ASP A 67 -17.62 15.69 6.71
C ASP A 67 -18.81 15.16 5.89
N VAL A 68 -18.68 13.93 5.40
CA VAL A 68 -19.68 13.19 4.65
C VAL A 68 -19.70 11.74 5.13
N TYR A 69 -20.89 11.15 5.26
CA TYR A 69 -21.07 9.73 5.57
C TYR A 69 -22.48 9.25 5.19
N PRO A 70 -22.65 7.97 4.81
CA PRO A 70 -23.96 7.43 4.49
C PRO A 70 -24.82 7.27 5.73
N ILE A 71 -26.07 7.74 5.67
CA ILE A 71 -27.02 7.61 6.77
C ILE A 71 -28.03 6.48 6.57
N THR A 72 -28.08 5.89 5.37
CA THR A 72 -28.97 4.76 5.04
C THR A 72 -28.51 3.48 5.73
N GLY A 73 -29.44 2.57 6.05
CA GLY A 73 -29.10 1.31 6.74
C GLY A 73 -28.07 0.47 5.97
N ILE A 74 -28.30 0.30 4.66
CA ILE A 74 -27.37 -0.41 3.77
C ILE A 74 -26.04 0.36 3.64
N GLY A 75 -26.10 1.69 3.49
CA GLY A 75 -24.89 2.51 3.37
C GLY A 75 -24.01 2.44 4.63
N LYS A 76 -24.61 2.42 5.84
CA LYS A 76 -23.89 2.23 7.10
C LYS A 76 -23.23 0.86 7.19
N PHE A 77 -23.91 -0.19 6.74
CA PHE A 77 -23.33 -1.54 6.68
C PHE A 77 -22.14 -1.62 5.71
N LEU A 78 -22.24 -0.99 4.55
CA LEU A 78 -21.12 -0.91 3.61
C LEU A 78 -19.97 -0.05 4.17
N ALA A 79 -20.29 1.05 4.83
CA ALA A 79 -19.32 1.94 5.47
C ALA A 79 -18.58 1.27 6.64
N SER A 80 -19.18 0.31 7.36
CA SER A 80 -18.49 -0.42 8.42
C SER A 80 -17.52 -1.46 7.89
N ILE A 81 -17.80 -2.07 6.74
CA ILE A 81 -16.93 -3.06 6.10
C ILE A 81 -15.78 -2.41 5.32
N ALA A 82 -16.00 -1.21 4.75
CA ALA A 82 -15.02 -0.56 3.89
C ALA A 82 -13.63 -0.37 4.56
N PRO A 83 -13.49 0.17 5.79
CA PRO A 83 -12.18 0.30 6.44
C PRO A 83 -11.45 -1.03 6.64
N ILE A 84 -12.18 -2.12 6.93
CA ILE A 84 -11.60 -3.45 7.12
C ILE A 84 -10.96 -3.92 5.81
N LEU A 85 -11.66 -3.74 4.69
CA LEU A 85 -11.11 -4.01 3.37
C LEU A 85 -9.91 -3.11 3.10
N GLY A 86 -10.04 -1.80 3.33
CA GLY A 86 -8.98 -0.82 3.15
C GLY A 86 -7.66 -1.25 3.81
N ILE A 87 -7.68 -1.53 5.11
CA ILE A 87 -6.51 -2.01 5.85
C ILE A 87 -5.90 -3.26 5.20
N GLY A 88 -6.73 -4.23 4.80
CA GLY A 88 -6.27 -5.45 4.13
C GLY A 88 -5.56 -5.19 2.80
N PHE A 89 -6.09 -4.29 1.97
CA PHE A 89 -5.44 -3.93 0.70
C PHE A 89 -4.17 -3.11 0.90
N PHE A 90 -4.13 -2.18 1.87
CA PHE A 90 -2.94 -1.39 2.20
C PHE A 90 -1.80 -2.23 2.80
N ALA A 91 -2.10 -3.37 3.40
CA ALA A 91 -1.09 -4.30 3.89
C ALA A 91 -0.23 -4.89 2.76
N LEU A 92 -0.79 -5.08 1.54
CA LEU A 92 -0.10 -5.74 0.42
C LEU A 92 1.14 -4.96 -0.08
N PRO A 93 1.03 -3.69 -0.54
CA PRO A 93 2.22 -2.95 -0.97
C PRO A 93 3.16 -2.62 0.19
N THR A 94 2.63 -2.45 1.40
CA THR A 94 3.46 -2.21 2.59
C THR A 94 4.37 -3.40 2.89
N GLY A 95 3.81 -4.62 2.91
CA GLY A 95 4.58 -5.85 3.10
C GLY A 95 5.56 -6.11 1.96
N LEU A 96 5.14 -5.86 0.72
CA LEU A 96 5.98 -5.97 -0.46
C LEU A 96 7.20 -5.04 -0.40
N LEU A 97 6.98 -3.75 -0.09
CA LEU A 97 8.06 -2.78 0.04
C LEU A 97 9.01 -3.19 1.16
N GLY A 98 8.48 -3.59 2.33
CA GLY A 98 9.30 -4.08 3.45
C GLY A 98 10.23 -5.22 3.04
N ALA A 99 9.69 -6.25 2.38
CA ALA A 99 10.49 -7.38 1.89
C ALA A 99 11.53 -6.94 0.85
N ALA A 100 11.18 -6.01 -0.05
CA ALA A 100 12.09 -5.51 -1.07
C ALA A 100 13.24 -4.68 -0.48
N PHE A 101 12.97 -3.87 0.55
CA PHE A 101 13.99 -3.15 1.30
C PHE A 101 14.97 -4.12 1.98
N VAL A 102 14.47 -5.16 2.65
CA VAL A 102 15.33 -6.18 3.27
C VAL A 102 16.22 -6.85 2.23
N ASN A 103 15.65 -7.30 1.11
CA ASN A 103 16.41 -7.95 0.04
C ASN A 103 17.51 -7.04 -0.55
N GLU A 104 17.23 -5.75 -0.77
CA GLU A 104 18.22 -4.82 -1.34
C GLU A 104 19.35 -4.51 -0.33
N ILE A 105 19.03 -4.44 0.96
CA ILE A 105 20.02 -4.29 2.04
C ILE A 105 20.91 -5.54 2.14
N GLU A 106 20.33 -6.74 2.08
CA GLU A 106 21.09 -8.00 2.10
C GLU A 106 22.01 -8.14 0.88
N LYS A 107 21.51 -7.77 -0.30
CA LYS A 107 22.31 -7.76 -1.54
C LYS A 107 23.47 -6.78 -1.50
N SER A 108 23.32 -5.66 -0.79
CA SER A 108 24.41 -4.71 -0.55
C SER A 108 25.48 -5.28 0.39
N LYS A 109 25.11 -6.15 1.34
CA LYS A 109 26.03 -6.82 2.26
C LYS A 109 26.74 -8.03 1.64
N SER A 110 26.09 -8.74 0.71
CA SER A 110 26.70 -9.92 0.05
C SER A 110 27.80 -9.59 -0.97
N ASN A 111 28.00 -8.31 -1.28
CA ASN A 111 29.18 -7.82 -2.01
C ASN A 111 30.46 -7.78 -1.15
N ILE A 112 30.38 -8.07 0.15
CA ILE A 112 31.55 -8.41 0.98
C ILE A 112 31.99 -9.81 0.54
N GLN A 113 32.91 -9.87 -0.42
CA GLN A 113 33.56 -11.13 -0.76
C GLN A 113 34.37 -11.59 0.44
N THR A 114 34.02 -12.72 1.05
CA THR A 114 34.91 -13.38 2.00
C THR A 114 36.14 -13.84 1.25
N ILE A 115 37.19 -13.01 1.25
CA ILE A 115 38.49 -13.38 0.69
C ILE A 115 39.00 -14.57 1.52
N ILE A 116 39.15 -15.73 0.89
CA ILE A 116 39.70 -16.93 1.53
C ILE A 116 41.21 -16.92 1.34
N CYS A 117 41.96 -17.02 2.43
CA CYS A 117 43.42 -17.06 2.35
C CYS A 117 43.88 -18.34 1.60
N PRO A 118 44.68 -18.23 0.52
CA PRO A 118 45.13 -19.37 -0.28
C PRO A 118 46.06 -20.32 0.49
N HIS A 119 46.68 -19.85 1.58
CA HIS A 119 47.65 -20.64 2.36
C HIS A 119 47.00 -21.44 3.50
N CYS A 120 45.99 -20.89 4.20
CA CYS A 120 45.41 -21.53 5.39
C CYS A 120 43.91 -21.86 5.26
N LYS A 121 43.27 -21.50 4.15
CA LYS A 121 41.84 -21.74 3.86
C LYS A 121 40.87 -21.20 4.90
N ARG A 122 41.30 -20.25 5.74
CA ARG A 122 40.43 -19.53 6.68
C ARG A 122 39.91 -18.24 6.02
N PRO A 123 38.68 -17.80 6.35
CA PRO A 123 38.16 -16.53 5.86
C PRO A 123 38.97 -15.37 6.45
N ILE A 124 39.41 -14.46 5.59
CA ILE A 124 40.03 -13.20 5.99
C ILE A 124 38.85 -12.27 6.31
N LYS A 125 38.61 -12.01 7.60
CA LYS A 125 37.67 -10.96 8.00
C LYS A 125 38.23 -9.64 7.48
N GLU A 126 37.55 -9.01 6.53
CA GLU A 126 37.90 -7.66 6.10
C GLU A 126 37.87 -6.73 7.31
N ILE A 127 38.93 -5.92 7.42
CA ILE A 127 39.06 -4.82 8.37
C ILE A 127 38.00 -3.79 7.97
N GLU A 128 37.04 -3.57 8.85
CA GLU A 128 36.05 -2.51 8.79
C GLU A 128 36.80 -1.17 8.86
N ASN A 129 37.10 -0.57 7.70
CA ASN A 129 37.65 0.78 7.66
C ASN A 129 36.50 1.78 7.84
N SER A 130 36.59 2.51 8.95
CA SER A 130 35.81 3.69 9.33
C SER A 130 35.74 4.75 8.24
#